data_AF-F0WZC0-F1
#
_entry.id   AF-F0WZC0-F1
#
_cell.length_a   1.000
_cell.length_b   1.000
_cell.length_c   1.000
_cell.angle_alpha   90.00
_cell.angle_beta   90.00
_cell.angle_gamma   90.00
#
_symmetry.space_group_name_H-M   'P 1'
#
loop_
_entity.id
_entity.type
_entity.pdbx_description
1 polymer ?
#
loop_
_entity_poly.entity_id
_entity_poly.type
_entity_poly.pdbx_seq_one_letter_code
_entity_poly.pdbx_strand_id
1 'polypeptide(L)'
;MEQGDPRMKNRPYRSLVNSLLYISTGTRPDIAFSVCQLSRHLEKPSEEHWNAAIRVLRYLKTTASNGIIYQGRKNWIRTSAYSDADWASNNDSRKSISGTMVMSNESPVAFKSKYQQSVALSNAEAEYMALSLCIQQILWLKNSLTEMKVQVR
;
A
#
# COMPACT_ATOMS: atom_id res chain seq x y z
N MET A 1 -6.74 -0.79 -32.18
CA MET A 1 -5.61 -0.51 -31.27
C MET A 1 -5.85 0.87 -30.68
N GLU A 2 -6.31 0.97 -29.43
CA GLU A 2 -6.55 2.29 -28.80
C GLU A 2 -5.23 3.05 -28.67
N GLN A 3 -5.14 4.16 -29.40
CA GLN A 3 -4.07 5.14 -29.28
C GLN A 3 -4.16 5.76 -27.87
N GLY A 4 -3.03 5.84 -27.17
CA GLY A 4 -2.97 6.48 -25.84
C GLY A 4 -3.43 7.94 -25.91
N ASP A 5 -3.99 8.45 -24.81
CA ASP A 5 -4.53 9.82 -24.77
C ASP A 5 -3.43 10.83 -25.17
N PRO A 6 -3.61 11.60 -26.26
CA PRO A 6 -2.60 12.53 -26.76
C PRO A 6 -2.19 13.58 -25.71
N ARG A 7 -3.07 13.89 -24.74
CA ARG A 7 -2.80 14.82 -23.64
C ARG A 7 -1.80 14.28 -22.61
N MET A 8 -1.57 12.96 -22.60
CA MET A 8 -0.65 12.30 -21.67
C MET A 8 0.78 12.16 -22.21
N LYS A 9 1.01 12.38 -23.51
CA LYS A 9 2.28 12.11 -24.20
C LYS A 9 3.51 12.78 -23.55
N ASN A 10 3.32 13.98 -22.98
CA ASN A 10 4.41 14.76 -22.35
C ASN A 10 4.37 14.77 -20.82
N ARG A 11 3.44 14.06 -20.18
CA ARG A 11 3.27 14.10 -18.72
C ARG A 11 4.10 12.98 -18.07
N PRO A 12 4.91 13.27 -17.02
CA PRO A 12 5.77 12.27 -16.37
C PRO A 12 4.99 11.37 -15.38
N TYR A 13 3.87 10.77 -15.83
CA TYR A 13 2.95 10.00 -14.97
C TYR A 13 3.66 8.86 -14.22
N ARG A 14 4.45 8.05 -14.93
CA ARG A 14 5.16 6.92 -14.32
C ARG A 14 6.16 7.34 -13.25
N SER A 15 6.90 8.42 -13.51
CA SER A 15 7.85 8.98 -12.53
C SER A 15 7.13 9.49 -11.29
N LEU A 16 6.00 10.18 -11.49
CA LEU A 16 5.17 10.67 -10.40
C LEU A 16 4.63 9.52 -9.54
N VAL A 17 4.01 8.51 -10.15
CA VAL A 17 3.44 7.37 -9.41
C VAL A 17 4.52 6.60 -8.65
N ASN A 18 5.71 6.42 -9.23
CA ASN A 18 6.84 5.81 -8.53
C ASN A 18 7.30 6.63 -7.32
N SER A 19 7.30 7.95 -7.44
CA SER A 19 7.63 8.84 -6.31
C SER A 19 6.59 8.75 -5.20
N LEU A 20 5.30 8.69 -5.58
CA LEU A 20 4.21 8.44 -4.63
C LEU A 20 4.31 7.06 -3.98
N LEU A 21 4.74 6.03 -4.71
CA LEU A 21 4.93 4.69 -4.20
C LEU A 21 5.98 4.65 -3.09
N TYR A 22 7.09 5.37 -3.28
CA TYR A 22 8.13 5.51 -2.26
C TYR A 22 7.56 6.12 -0.96
N ILE A 23 6.84 7.24 -1.07
CA ILE A 23 6.20 7.90 0.07
C ILE A 23 5.18 6.97 0.75
N SER A 24 4.35 6.29 -0.05
CA SER A 24 3.30 5.38 0.42
C SER A 24 3.81 4.10 1.08
N THR A 25 5.09 3.76 0.90
CA THR A 25 5.71 2.57 1.51
C THR A 25 6.51 2.94 2.75
N GLY A 26 7.08 4.15 2.79
CA GLY A 26 7.96 4.57 3.89
C GLY A 26 7.26 5.34 5.01
N THR A 27 6.35 6.27 4.68
CA THR A 27 5.92 7.29 5.65
C THR A 27 4.42 7.57 5.68
N ARG A 28 3.69 7.26 4.60
CA ARG A 28 2.28 7.63 4.44
C ARG A 28 1.40 6.43 4.08
N PRO A 29 1.03 5.58 5.06
CA PRO A 29 0.15 4.44 4.83
C PRO A 29 -1.22 4.83 4.26
N ASP A 30 -1.69 6.02 4.60
CA ASP A 30 -2.98 6.58 4.22
C ASP A 30 -3.18 6.75 2.70
N ILE A 31 -2.10 6.91 1.93
CA ILE A 31 -2.17 7.01 0.46
C ILE A 31 -1.94 5.66 -0.26
N ALA A 32 -1.61 4.59 0.47
CA ALA A 32 -1.17 3.31 -0.12
C ALA A 32 -2.21 2.73 -1.10
N PHE A 33 -3.49 2.79 -0.74
CA PHE A 33 -4.58 2.35 -1.63
C PHE A 33 -4.64 3.19 -2.92
N SER A 34 -4.67 4.52 -2.80
CA SER A 34 -4.76 5.40 -3.97
C SER A 34 -3.58 5.21 -4.92
N VAL A 35 -2.36 5.03 -4.39
CA VAL A 35 -1.18 4.75 -5.22
C VAL A 35 -1.26 3.37 -5.87
N CYS A 36 -1.81 2.35 -5.17
CA CYS A 36 -2.06 1.04 -5.74
C CYS A 36 -3.04 1.10 -6.93
N GLN A 37 -4.09 1.92 -6.85
CA GLN A 37 -4.99 2.15 -7.98
C GLN A 37 -4.27 2.80 -9.17
N LEU A 38 -3.51 3.87 -8.92
CA LEU A 38 -2.82 4.63 -9.95
C LEU A 38 -1.74 3.81 -10.68
N SER A 39 -1.05 2.91 -9.98
CA SER A 39 0.02 2.08 -10.54
C SER A 39 -0.46 1.06 -11.58
N ARG A 40 -1.76 0.80 -11.67
CA ARG A 40 -2.34 -0.03 -12.74
C ARG A 40 -2.26 0.60 -14.12
N HIS A 41 -2.29 1.93 -14.18
CA HIS A 41 -2.39 2.67 -15.43
C HIS A 41 -1.04 3.26 -15.87
N LEU A 42 0.06 2.59 -15.54
CA LEU A 42 1.41 3.07 -15.87
C LEU A 42 1.74 3.01 -17.37
N GLU A 43 1.19 2.03 -18.10
CA GLU A 43 1.44 1.87 -19.53
C GLU A 43 0.58 2.79 -20.40
N LYS A 44 -0.71 2.91 -20.05
CA LYS A 44 -1.69 3.74 -20.77
C LYS A 44 -2.50 4.59 -19.79
N PRO A 45 -1.91 5.67 -19.25
CA PRO A 45 -2.66 6.58 -18.40
C PRO A 45 -3.63 7.43 -19.22
N SER A 46 -4.71 7.88 -18.57
CA SER A 46 -5.67 8.84 -19.11
C SER A 46 -5.51 10.18 -18.37
N GLU A 47 -6.14 11.24 -18.87
CA GLU A 47 -6.16 12.52 -18.16
C GLU A 47 -6.77 12.42 -16.75
N GLU A 48 -7.76 11.55 -16.55
CA GLU A 48 -8.37 11.30 -15.24
C GLU A 48 -7.35 10.71 -14.25
N HIS A 49 -6.55 9.74 -14.70
CA HIS A 49 -5.47 9.16 -13.88
C HIS A 49 -4.44 10.21 -13.48
N TRP A 50 -4.07 11.10 -14.40
CA TRP A 50 -3.18 12.22 -14.07
C TRP A 50 -3.79 13.16 -13.03
N ASN A 51 -5.04 13.57 -13.22
CA ASN A 51 -5.73 14.46 -12.28
C ASN A 51 -5.87 13.82 -10.89
N ALA A 52 -6.12 12.51 -10.82
CA ALA A 52 -6.13 11.76 -9.58
C ALA A 52 -4.74 11.73 -8.91
N ALA A 53 -3.65 11.50 -9.67
CA ALA A 53 -2.28 11.56 -9.13
C ALA A 53 -1.92 12.96 -8.61
N ILE A 54 -2.31 14.02 -9.32
CA ILE A 54 -2.13 15.41 -8.86
C ILE A 54 -2.95 15.68 -7.59
N ARG A 55 -4.14 15.09 -7.45
CA ARG A 55 -4.94 15.21 -6.23
C ARG A 55 -4.24 14.57 -5.03
N VAL A 56 -3.61 13.40 -5.20
CA VAL A 56 -2.80 12.77 -4.14
C VAL A 56 -1.62 13.67 -3.76
N LEU A 57 -0.92 14.26 -4.73
CA LEU A 57 0.15 15.22 -4.44
C LEU A 57 -0.34 16.45 -3.67
N ARG A 58 -1.49 17.01 -4.06
CA ARG A 58 -2.08 18.16 -3.35
C ARG A 58 -2.43 17.80 -1.92
N TYR A 59 -3.01 16.62 -1.70
CA TYR A 59 -3.30 16.10 -0.37
C TYR A 59 -2.03 15.96 0.47
N LEU A 60 -0.95 15.38 -0.08
CA LEU A 60 0.34 15.28 0.59
C LEU A 60 0.92 16.65 0.94
N LYS A 61 0.83 17.63 0.03
CA LYS A 61 1.29 19.01 0.27
C LYS A 61 0.52 19.66 1.42
N THR A 62 -0.80 19.52 1.45
CA THR A 62 -1.64 20.08 2.53
C THR A 62 -1.42 19.36 3.86
N THR A 63 -1.07 18.07 3.84
CA THR A 63 -0.84 17.23 5.03
C THR A 63 0.64 16.93 5.24
N ALA A 64 1.53 17.84 4.87
CA ALA A 64 2.98 17.61 4.91
C ALA A 64 3.51 17.39 6.34
N SER A 65 2.79 17.89 7.36
CA SER A 65 3.08 17.67 8.77
C SER A 65 2.71 16.27 9.28
N ASN A 66 1.92 15.50 8.51
CA ASN A 66 1.49 14.17 8.93
C ASN A 66 2.59 13.16 8.61
N GLY A 67 2.91 12.33 9.59
CA GLY A 67 3.89 11.25 9.45
C GLY A 67 3.76 10.24 10.59
N ILE A 68 4.61 9.21 10.52
CA ILE A 68 4.65 8.16 11.54
C ILE A 68 5.54 8.63 12.68
N ILE A 69 5.01 8.58 13.90
CA ILE A 69 5.76 8.88 15.12
C ILE A 69 6.02 7.56 15.83
N TYR A 70 7.29 7.15 15.87
CA TYR A 70 7.71 5.99 16.65
C TYR A 70 7.95 6.39 18.09
N GLN A 71 7.09 5.94 18.99
CA GLN A 71 7.29 6.17 20.42
C GLN A 71 8.16 5.06 21.00
N GLY A 72 9.39 5.39 21.38
CA GLY A 72 10.30 4.50 22.08
C GLY A 72 9.83 4.27 23.51
N ARG A 73 8.90 3.34 23.71
CA ARG A 73 8.36 3.04 25.04
C ARG A 73 8.24 1.53 25.23
N LYS A 74 9.36 0.88 25.60
CA LYS A 74 9.51 -0.36 26.42
C LYS A 74 10.85 -1.08 26.13
N ASN A 75 11.26 -1.96 27.05
CA ASN A 75 12.39 -2.88 26.88
C ASN A 75 12.08 -4.03 25.90
N TRP A 76 10.84 -4.17 25.45
CA TRP A 76 10.39 -5.22 24.53
C TRP A 76 9.50 -4.62 23.44
N ILE A 77 9.51 -5.25 22.26
CA ILE A 77 8.66 -4.87 21.14
C ILE A 77 7.38 -5.70 21.19
N ARG A 78 6.22 -5.02 21.24
CA ARG A 78 4.91 -5.64 21.01
C ARG A 78 4.55 -5.48 19.53
N THR A 79 4.36 -6.59 18.85
CA THR A 79 3.92 -6.62 17.45
C THR A 79 2.42 -6.91 17.39
N SER A 80 1.66 -6.09 16.66
CA SER A 80 0.29 -6.40 16.27
C SER A 80 0.14 -6.21 14.77
N ALA A 81 -0.83 -6.88 14.16
CA ALA A 81 -1.05 -6.77 12.73
C ALA A 81 -2.53 -6.88 12.38
N TYR A 82 -2.89 -6.23 11.29
CA TYR A 82 -4.24 -6.13 10.77
C TYR A 82 -4.21 -6.49 9.30
N SER A 83 -5.20 -7.27 8.86
CA SER A 83 -5.44 -7.62 7.46
C SER A 83 -6.89 -7.32 7.12
N ASP A 84 -7.12 -6.89 5.90
CA ASP A 84 -8.43 -6.60 5.35
C ASP A 84 -8.42 -6.89 3.85
N ALA A 85 -9.56 -7.29 3.29
CA ALA A 85 -9.70 -7.53 1.86
C ALA A 85 -10.97 -6.90 1.29
N ASP A 86 -10.81 -6.14 0.19
CA ASP A 86 -11.93 -5.63 -0.58
C ASP A 86 -12.20 -6.56 -1.78
N TRP A 87 -13.26 -7.36 -1.69
CA TRP A 87 -13.57 -8.41 -2.65
C TRP A 87 -14.09 -7.87 -3.98
N ALA A 88 -13.43 -8.30 -5.05
CA ALA A 88 -13.84 -8.04 -6.43
C ALA A 88 -14.13 -6.56 -6.74
N SER A 89 -13.44 -5.65 -6.06
CA SER A 89 -13.57 -4.20 -6.22
C SER A 89 -13.05 -3.70 -7.57
N ASN A 90 -12.27 -4.52 -8.28
CA ASN A 90 -11.92 -4.25 -9.67
C ASN A 90 -12.98 -4.80 -10.64
N ASN A 91 -13.68 -3.94 -11.36
CA ASN A 91 -14.64 -4.38 -12.37
C ASN A 91 -13.99 -5.08 -13.57
N ASP A 92 -12.75 -4.70 -13.94
CA ASP A 92 -12.09 -5.27 -15.12
C ASP A 92 -11.56 -6.67 -14.88
N SER A 93 -10.79 -6.86 -13.81
CA SER A 93 -10.13 -8.14 -13.53
C SER A 93 -10.82 -8.99 -12.46
N ARG A 94 -11.86 -8.45 -11.78
CA ARG A 94 -12.53 -9.04 -10.60
C ARG A 94 -11.58 -9.45 -9.46
N LYS A 95 -10.35 -8.95 -9.48
CA LYS A 95 -9.34 -9.22 -8.44
C LYS A 95 -9.61 -8.34 -7.24
N SER A 96 -9.58 -8.95 -6.07
CA SER A 96 -9.70 -8.26 -4.78
C SER A 96 -8.43 -7.47 -4.46
N ILE A 97 -8.55 -6.52 -3.55
CA ILE A 97 -7.43 -5.74 -3.03
C ILE A 97 -7.20 -6.12 -1.57
N SER A 98 -5.97 -6.52 -1.24
CA SER A 98 -5.57 -6.82 0.13
C SER A 98 -4.89 -5.61 0.76
N GLY A 99 -5.38 -5.22 1.93
CA GLY A 99 -4.78 -4.25 2.84
C GLY A 99 -4.11 -4.98 4.01
N THR A 100 -2.92 -4.51 4.38
CA THR A 100 -2.18 -5.05 5.53
C THR A 100 -1.50 -3.91 6.28
N MET A 101 -1.47 -4.01 7.61
CA MET A 101 -0.78 -3.07 8.48
C MET A 101 -0.18 -3.81 9.68
N VAL A 102 1.13 -3.75 9.80
CA VAL A 102 1.92 -4.28 10.91
C VAL A 102 2.37 -3.12 11.78
N MET A 103 2.10 -3.24 13.08
CA MET A 103 2.39 -2.25 14.10
C MET A 103 3.45 -2.78 15.06
N SER A 104 4.36 -1.91 15.46
CA SER A 104 5.32 -2.11 16.53
C SER A 104 5.09 -1.04 17.58
N ASN A 105 4.75 -1.44 18.81
CA ASN A 105 4.48 -0.51 19.92
C ASN A 105 3.52 0.63 19.52
N GLU A 106 2.37 0.26 18.93
CA GLU A 106 1.31 1.20 18.50
C GLU A 106 1.72 2.12 17.33
N SER A 107 2.89 1.91 16.73
CA SER A 107 3.36 2.65 15.55
C SER A 107 3.43 1.74 14.32
N PRO A 108 2.93 2.16 13.15
CA PRO A 108 3.00 1.35 11.93
C PRO A 108 4.45 1.23 11.45
N VAL A 109 4.90 0.01 11.18
CA VAL A 109 6.27 -0.30 10.69
C VAL A 109 6.28 -0.90 9.30
N ALA A 110 5.22 -1.59 8.91
CA ALA A 110 5.06 -2.12 7.56
C ALA A 110 3.59 -2.09 7.19
N PHE A 111 3.29 -1.69 5.97
CA PHE A 111 1.93 -1.60 5.46
C PHE A 111 1.94 -1.73 3.95
N LYS A 112 0.85 -2.24 3.42
CA LYS A 112 0.73 -2.49 1.98
C LYS A 112 -0.73 -2.54 1.57
N SER A 113 -1.02 -1.93 0.42
CA SER A 113 -2.23 -2.22 -0.35
C SER A 113 -1.81 -2.87 -1.66
N LYS A 114 -2.36 -4.04 -1.98
CA LYS A 114 -1.93 -4.84 -3.14
C LYS A 114 -3.10 -5.62 -3.72
N TYR A 115 -3.18 -5.61 -5.05
CA TYR A 115 -4.05 -6.53 -5.79
C TYR A 115 -3.67 -8.00 -5.58
N GLN A 116 -4.67 -8.84 -5.36
CA GLN A 116 -4.49 -10.28 -5.30
C GLN A 116 -4.05 -10.83 -6.66
N GLN A 117 -3.18 -11.84 -6.65
CA GLN A 117 -2.67 -12.43 -7.89
C GLN A 117 -3.75 -13.27 -8.60
N SER A 118 -4.51 -14.05 -7.83
CA SER A 118 -5.69 -14.79 -8.28
C SER A 118 -6.98 -14.02 -7.99
N VAL A 119 -8.06 -14.43 -8.65
CA VAL A 119 -9.42 -13.96 -8.37
C VAL A 119 -9.97 -14.84 -7.25
N ALA A 120 -10.34 -14.22 -6.13
CA ALA A 120 -11.00 -14.93 -5.03
C ALA A 120 -12.46 -15.23 -5.39
N LEU A 121 -12.91 -16.44 -5.11
CA LEU A 121 -14.27 -16.92 -5.38
C LEU A 121 -15.26 -16.48 -4.29
N SER A 122 -14.78 -15.99 -3.15
CA SER A 122 -15.60 -15.49 -2.04
C SER A 122 -14.88 -14.40 -1.24
N ASN A 123 -15.64 -13.65 -0.44
CA ASN A 123 -15.06 -12.71 0.54
C ASN A 123 -14.13 -13.44 1.51
N ALA A 124 -14.53 -14.62 2.00
CA ALA A 124 -13.72 -15.39 2.95
C ALA A 124 -12.36 -15.80 2.36
N GLU A 125 -12.33 -16.19 1.08
CA GLU A 125 -11.08 -16.48 0.38
C GLU A 125 -10.22 -15.22 0.20
N ALA A 126 -10.84 -14.09 -0.15
CA ALA A 126 -10.12 -12.83 -0.27
C ALA A 126 -9.48 -12.41 1.05
N GLU A 127 -10.20 -12.55 2.17
CA GLU A 127 -9.69 -12.29 3.52
C GLU A 127 -8.54 -13.23 3.88
N TYR A 128 -8.68 -14.53 3.57
CA TYR A 128 -7.61 -15.50 3.82
C TYR A 128 -6.32 -15.18 3.04
N MET A 129 -6.46 -14.72 1.79
CA MET A 129 -5.33 -14.26 0.99
C MET A 129 -4.68 -12.99 1.57
N ALA A 130 -5.48 -12.03 2.06
CA ALA A 130 -4.95 -10.84 2.74
C ALA A 130 -4.22 -11.21 4.04
N LEU A 131 -4.77 -12.15 4.81
CA LEU A 131 -4.15 -12.67 6.02
C LEU A 131 -2.80 -13.35 5.72
N SER A 132 -2.72 -14.15 4.66
CA SER A 132 -1.46 -14.76 4.22
C SER A 132 -0.40 -13.71 3.90
N LEU A 133 -0.75 -12.65 3.18
CA LEU A 133 0.14 -11.51 2.91
C LEU A 133 0.57 -10.78 4.20
N CYS A 134 -0.33 -10.68 5.17
CA CYS A 134 -0.05 -10.07 6.47
C CYS A 134 0.96 -10.90 7.27
N ILE A 135 0.76 -12.22 7.35
CA ILE A 135 1.65 -13.15 8.03
C ILE A 135 3.07 -13.08 7.44
N GLN A 136 3.21 -12.97 6.11
CA GLN A 136 4.53 -12.80 5.48
C GLN A 136 5.28 -11.57 6.01
N GLN A 137 4.58 -10.45 6.23
CA GLN A 137 5.19 -9.23 6.78
C GLN A 137 5.54 -9.38 8.27
N ILE A 138 4.70 -10.06 9.04
CA ILE A 138 4.98 -10.36 10.45
C ILE A 138 6.22 -11.25 10.57
N LEU A 139 6.33 -12.29 9.75
CA LEU A 139 7.48 -13.20 9.73
C LEU A 139 8.75 -12.46 9.34
N TRP A 140 8.70 -11.63 8.30
CA TRP A 140 9.82 -10.77 7.92
C TRP A 140 10.27 -9.89 9.09
N LEU A 141 9.33 -9.16 9.72
CA LEU A 141 9.65 -8.29 10.85
C LEU A 141 10.25 -9.07 12.03
N LYS A 142 9.64 -10.21 12.38
CA LYS A 142 10.12 -11.07 13.47
C LYS A 142 11.53 -11.59 13.21
N ASN A 143 11.82 -12.03 11.99
CA ASN A 143 13.14 -12.50 11.60
C ASN A 143 14.16 -11.36 11.69
N SER A 144 13.85 -10.18 11.13
CA SER A 144 14.74 -9.02 11.20
C SER A 144 15.01 -8.57 12.65
N LEU A 145 14.00 -8.55 13.52
CA LEU A 145 14.18 -8.21 14.94
C LEU A 145 15.02 -9.25 15.69
N THR A 146 14.85 -10.54 15.35
CA THR A 146 15.63 -11.63 15.94
C THR A 146 17.11 -11.54 15.53
N GLU A 147 17.40 -11.25 14.26
CA GLU A 147 18.76 -11.02 13.75
C GLU A 147 19.45 -9.83 14.47
N MET A 148 18.69 -8.77 14.75
CA MET A 148 19.15 -7.62 15.53
C MET A 148 19.24 -7.88 17.05
N LYS A 149 18.96 -9.12 17.50
CA LYS A 149 18.94 -9.53 18.92
C LYS A 149 17.98 -8.71 19.79
N VAL A 150 16.89 -8.22 19.20
CA VAL A 150 15.83 -7.50 19.91
C VAL A 150 14.78 -8.50 20.38
N GLN A 151 14.39 -8.43 21.66
CA GLN A 151 13.35 -9.30 22.20
C GLN A 151 11.97 -8.88 21.69
N VAL A 152 11.31 -9.80 20.95
CA VAL A 152 9.93 -9.67 20.48
C VAL A 152 9.04 -10.50 21.40
N ARG A 153 7.96 -9.90 21.89
CA ARG A 153 6.96 -10.58 22.72
C ARG A 153 5.68 -10.87 21.95
#